data_AF-A0A1B9VML0-F1
#
_entry.id   AF-A0A1B9VML0-F1
#
_cell.length_a   1.000
_cell.length_b   1.000
_cell.length_c   1.000
_cell.angle_alpha   90.00
_cell.angle_beta   90.00
_cell.angle_gamma   90.00
#
_symmetry.space_group_name_H-M   'P 1'
#
loop_
_entity.id
_entity.type
_entity.pdbx_description
1 polymer ?
#
loop_
_entity_poly.entity_id
_entity_poly.type
_entity_poly.pdbx_seq_one_letter_code
_entity_poly.pdbx_strand_id
1 'polypeptide(L)' 'MNVSLTPQLEEFVRRKVESGLYNNASEVIREGLRLLIEKDALQGRAEIAEARKENDKGKGCT' A
#
# COMPACT_ATOMS: atom_id res chain seq x y z
N MET A 1 -1.28 3.39 -19.65
CA MET A 1 -0.52 4.44 -18.94
C MET A 1 0.94 4.03 -18.91
N ASN A 2 1.89 4.94 -19.15
CA ASN A 2 3.32 4.66 -19.02
C ASN A 2 3.82 5.24 -17.68
N VAL A 3 4.64 4.48 -16.96
CA VAL A 3 5.21 4.91 -15.68
C VAL A 3 6.73 4.76 -15.76
N SER A 4 7.44 5.79 -15.33
CA SER A 4 8.91 5.77 -15.28
C SER A 4 9.36 5.39 -13.88
N LEU A 5 10.28 4.43 -13.79
CA LEU A 5 10.88 4.00 -12.53
C LEU A 5 12.28 4.61 -12.38
N THR A 6 12.75 4.72 -11.14
CA THR A 6 14.17 4.97 -10.90
C THR A 6 14.98 3.72 -11.29
N PRO A 7 16.28 3.85 -11.61
CA PRO A 7 17.10 2.70 -12.01
C PRO A 7 17.09 1.56 -10.99
N GLN A 8 17.05 1.87 -9.71
CA GLN A 8 17.03 0.88 -8.63
C GLN A 8 15.71 0.09 -8.60
N LEU A 9 14.58 0.76 -8.87
CA LEU A 9 13.27 0.11 -8.93
C LEU A 9 13.13 -0.73 -10.19
N GLU A 10 13.68 -0.27 -11.31
CA GLU A 10 13.73 -1.04 -12.55
C GLU A 10 14.52 -2.34 -12.37
N GLU A 11 15.70 -2.28 -11.76
CA GLU A 11 16.51 -3.47 -11.46
C GLU A 11 15.79 -4.44 -10.52
N PHE A 12 15.10 -3.92 -9.50
CA PHE A 12 14.27 -4.74 -8.62
C PHE A 12 13.17 -5.48 -9.39
N VAL A 13 12.42 -4.77 -10.24
CA VAL A 13 11.35 -5.36 -11.05
C VAL A 13 11.91 -6.39 -12.03
N ARG A 14 13.04 -6.09 -12.69
CA ARG A 14 13.72 -7.00 -13.60
C ARG A 14 14.07 -8.32 -12.91
N ARG A 15 14.74 -8.25 -11.75
CA ARG A 15 15.10 -9.44 -10.96
C ARG A 15 13.89 -10.29 -10.56
N LYS A 16 12.75 -9.66 -10.25
CA LYS A 16 11.52 -10.38 -9.90
C LYS A 16 10.95 -11.14 -11.10
N VAL A 17 10.99 -10.56 -12.29
CA VAL A 17 10.57 -11.25 -13.52
C VAL A 17 11.55 -12.37 -13.88
N GLU A 18 12.86 -12.11 -13.81
CA GLU A 18 13.92 -13.10 -14.08
C GLU A 18 13.86 -14.31 -13.14
N SER A 19 13.33 -14.14 -11.92
CA SER A 19 13.12 -15.25 -10.99
C SER A 19 12.04 -16.25 -11.43
N GLY A 20 11.24 -15.93 -12.46
CA GLY A 20 10.13 -16.75 -12.93
C GLY A 20 8.86 -16.66 -12.09
N LEU A 21 8.86 -15.89 -10.98
CA LEU A 21 7.68 -15.67 -10.13
C LEU A 21 6.61 -14.80 -10.79
N TYR A 22 6.99 -14.00 -11.80
CA TYR A 22 6.11 -13.07 -12.51
C TYR A 22 6.41 -13.13 -14.01
N ASN A 23 5.37 -13.00 -14.83
CA ASN A 23 5.48 -13.06 -16.29
C ASN A 23 5.97 -11.74 -16.90
N ASN A 24 5.68 -10.61 -16.23
CA ASN A 24 6.04 -9.28 -16.72
C ASN A 24 6.11 -8.25 -15.59
N ALA A 25 6.72 -7.11 -15.90
CA ALA A 25 6.88 -5.98 -14.98
C ALA A 25 5.54 -5.45 -14.44
N SER A 26 4.48 -5.43 -15.26
CA SER A 26 3.19 -4.91 -14.84
C SER A 26 2.55 -5.75 -13.74
N GLU A 27 2.81 -7.06 -13.68
CA GLU A 27 2.35 -7.90 -12.57
C GLU A 27 3.05 -7.56 -11.25
N VAL A 28 4.37 -7.37 -11.28
CA VAL A 28 5.16 -6.97 -10.11
C VAL A 28 4.65 -5.63 -9.56
N ILE A 29 4.42 -4.66 -10.44
CA ILE A 29 3.95 -3.32 -10.06
C ILE A 29 2.53 -3.40 -9.49
N ARG A 30 1.61 -4.16 -10.12
CA ARG A 30 0.23 -4.29 -9.61
C ARG A 30 0.19 -4.92 -8.23
N GLU A 31 0.99 -5.95 -7.98
CA GLU A 31 1.05 -6.57 -6.65
C GLU A 31 1.61 -5.61 -5.60
N GLY A 32 2.67 -4.86 -5.94
CA GLY A 32 3.21 -3.81 -5.06
C GLY A 32 2.18 -2.73 -4.70
N LEU A 33 1.41 -2.26 -5.68
CA LEU A 33 0.34 -1.29 -5.44
C LEU A 33 -0.82 -1.88 -4.63
N ARG A 34 -1.16 -3.16 -4.83
CA ARG A 34 -2.18 -3.85 -4.03
C ARG A 34 -1.81 -3.86 -2.54
N LEU A 35 -0.56 -4.20 -2.24
CA LEU A 35 -0.03 -4.19 -0.88
C LEU A 35 0.01 -2.78 -0.28
N LEU A 36 0.34 -1.77 -1.08
CA LEU A 36 0.34 -0.38 -0.62
C LEU A 36 -1.08 0.09 -0.27
N ILE A 37 -2.07 -0.19 -1.11
CA ILE A 37 -3.48 0.13 -0.85
C ILE A 37 -3.97 -0.56 0.42
N GLU A 38 -3.61 -1.82 0.63
CA GLU A 38 -3.99 -2.57 1.84
C GLU A 38 -3.37 -1.94 3.10
N LYS A 39 -2.10 -1.55 3.04
CA LYS A 39 -1.41 -0.85 4.13
C LYS A 39 -2.08 0.50 4.44
N ASP A 40 -2.36 1.30 3.42
CA ASP A 40 -3.00 2.61 3.59
C ASP A 40 -4.41 2.46 4.18
N ALA A 41 -5.16 1.44 3.75
CA ALA A 41 -6.48 1.13 4.30
C ALA A 41 -6.41 0.74 5.79
N LEU A 42 -5.39 -0.01 6.21
CA LEU A 42 -5.18 -0.36 7.61
C LEU A 42 -4.82 0.87 8.46
N GLN A 43 -3.96 1.74 7.96
CA GLN A 43 -3.57 2.98 8.63
C GLN A 43 -4.77 3.93 8.80
N GLY A 44 -5.52 4.17 7.73
CA GLY A 44 -6.72 5.01 7.80
C GLY A 44 -7.78 4.45 8.74
N ARG A 45 -7.96 3.12 8.81
CA ARG A 45 -8.87 2.49 9.78
C ARG A 45 -8.42 2.69 11.22
N ALA A 46 -7.12 2.60 11.50
CA ALA A 46 -6.57 2.81 12.83
C ALA A 46 -6.76 4.26 13.28
N GLU A 47 -6.47 5.22 12.41
CA GLU A 47 -6.69 6.65 12.66
C GLU A 47 -8.15 6.98 12.96
N ILE A 48 -9.09 6.45 12.17
CA ILE A 48 -10.53 6.63 12.39
C ILE A 48 -10.98 5.97 13.70
N ALA A 49 -10.45 4.80 14.04
CA ALA A 49 -10.80 4.09 15.26
C ALA A 49 -10.37 4.86 16.53
N GLU A 50 -9.18 5.45 16.52
CA GLU A 50 -8.72 6.30 17.64
C GLU A 50 -9.54 7.58 17.74
N ALA A 51 -9.81 8.26 16.62
CA ALA A 51 -10.64 9.47 16.60
C ALA A 51 -12.08 9.21 17.12
N ARG A 52 -12.62 8.01 16.90
CA ARG A 52 -13.94 7.60 17.45
C ARG A 52 -13.90 7.41 18.97
N LYS A 53 -12.84 6.85 19.54
CA LYS A 53 -12.69 6.68 20.99
C LYS A 53 -12.63 8.03 21.71
N GLU A 54 -11.96 9.01 21.13
CA GLU A 54 -11.91 10.38 21.68
C GLU A 54 -13.27 11.07 21.62
N ASN A 55 -14.03 10.90 20.54
CA ASN A 55 -15.38 11.43 20.43
C ASN A 55 -16.36 10.81 21.45
N ASP A 56 -16.24 9.50 21.71
CA ASP A 56 -17.12 8.81 22.67
C ASP A 56 -16.85 9.25 24.12
N LYS A 57 -15.58 9.44 24.49
CA LYS A 57 -15.19 10.00 25.79
C LYS A 57 -15.70 11.43 26.02
N GLY A 58 -15.87 12.22 24.96
CA GLY A 58 -16.37 13.59 25.04
C GLY A 58 -17.89 13.71 25.22
N LYS A 59 -18.67 12.66 24.93
CA LYS A 59 -20.14 12.68 24.98
C LYS A 59 -20.76 12.20 26.29
N GLY A 60 -19.96 11.67 27.22
CA GLY A 60 -20.42 11.22 28.55
C GLY A 60 -20.39 12.29 29.64
N CYS A 61 -20.05 13.54 29.31
CA CYS A 61 -19.92 14.65 30.26
C CYS A 61 -20.95 15.76 29.96
N THR A 62 -22.24 15.42 29.98
CA THR A 62 -23.39 16.35 30.06
C THR A 62 -24.50 15.66 30.81
#